data_AF-A0A0G0RGG6-F1
#
_entry.id   AF-A0A0G0RGG6-F1
#
_cell.length_a   1.000
_cell.length_b   1.000
_cell.length_c   1.000
_cell.angle_alpha   90.00
_cell.angle_beta   90.00
_cell.angle_gamma   90.00
#
_symmetry.space_group_name_H-M   'P 1'
#
loop_
_entity.id
_entity.type
_entity.pdbx_description
1 polymer ?
#
loop_
_entity_poly.entity_id
_entity_poly.type
_entity_poly.pdbx_seq_one_letter_code
_entity_poly.pdbx_strand_id
1 'polypeptide(L)'
;MSNQSNFKLEKWLRELDRIEADVVYLKFNNTEFLQLAKQFNDNALEPFLWDFAKRNYVSYMSMSIRRISGKYRDGVSLYKLLEDIKDNAESITSSWFLQEWSGGKEESLFLEFFGTDKFLKESVINNHMEVLDKTTKLVRDRADQFEAHIDMKPKIESLPTFNNVDNCVEVITEIYKKLYYLLNQSSLSI
;
A
#
# COMPACT_ATOMS: atom_id res chain seq x y z
N MET A 1 7.61 23.60 -13.40
CA MET A 1 6.32 22.87 -13.53
C MET A 1 5.24 23.83 -14.03
N SER A 2 4.28 23.36 -14.81
CA SER A 2 3.11 24.18 -15.20
C SER A 2 2.15 24.37 -14.01
N ASN A 3 1.24 25.35 -14.06
CA ASN A 3 0.20 25.53 -13.02
C ASN A 3 -0.66 24.28 -12.82
N GLN A 4 -0.94 23.53 -13.89
CA GLN A 4 -1.71 22.28 -13.83
C GLN A 4 -0.91 21.14 -13.14
N SER A 5 0.40 21.07 -13.41
CA SER A 5 1.29 20.10 -12.75
C SER A 5 1.39 20.35 -11.24
N ASN A 6 1.40 21.63 -10.82
CA ASN A 6 1.47 21.98 -9.41
C ASN A 6 0.20 21.58 -8.64
N PHE A 7 -0.99 21.83 -9.23
CA PHE A 7 -2.26 21.40 -8.64
C PHE A 7 -2.37 19.88 -8.48
N LYS A 8 -1.85 19.11 -9.45
CA LYS A 8 -1.81 17.64 -9.37
C LYS A 8 -0.89 17.14 -8.27
N LEU A 9 0.31 17.70 -8.16
CA LEU A 9 1.24 17.35 -7.09
C LEU A 9 0.64 17.60 -5.71
N GLU A 10 0.07 18.77 -5.46
CA GLU A 10 -0.60 19.07 -4.18
C GLU A 10 -1.74 18.10 -3.87
N LYS A 11 -2.52 17.70 -4.89
CA LYS A 11 -3.56 16.69 -4.74
C LYS A 11 -2.95 15.35 -4.32
N TRP A 12 -1.90 14.89 -5.00
CA TRP A 12 -1.26 13.61 -4.70
C TRP A 12 -0.64 13.58 -3.31
N LEU A 13 0.00 14.67 -2.87
CA LEU A 13 0.51 14.79 -1.51
C LEU A 13 -0.61 14.66 -0.47
N ARG A 14 -1.74 15.35 -0.65
CA ARG A 14 -2.90 15.20 0.25
C ARG A 14 -3.49 13.80 0.26
N GLU A 15 -3.53 13.12 -0.89
CA GLU A 15 -3.99 11.73 -0.97
C GLU A 15 -3.01 10.78 -0.29
N LEU A 16 -1.71 11.00 -0.47
CA LEU A 16 -0.65 10.26 0.18
C LEU A 16 -0.74 10.37 1.71
N ASP A 17 -0.90 11.59 2.24
CA ASP A 17 -1.06 11.84 3.69
C ASP A 17 -2.29 11.10 4.26
N ARG A 18 -3.39 11.05 3.51
CA ARG A 18 -4.60 10.31 3.93
C ARG A 18 -4.38 8.80 3.97
N ILE A 19 -3.55 8.29 3.06
CA ILE A 19 -3.20 6.86 2.98
C ILE A 19 -2.17 6.50 4.07
N GLU A 20 -1.33 7.45 4.48
CA GLU A 20 -0.24 7.23 5.44
C GLU A 20 -0.71 6.56 6.72
N ALA A 21 -1.73 7.13 7.37
CA ALA A 21 -2.24 6.60 8.63
C ALA A 21 -2.68 5.14 8.49
N ASP A 22 -3.40 4.82 7.40
CA ASP A 22 -3.85 3.47 7.10
C ASP A 22 -2.65 2.51 6.89
N VAL A 23 -1.58 2.95 6.21
CA VAL A 23 -0.36 2.13 5.99
C VAL A 23 0.44 1.94 7.29
N VAL A 24 0.61 3.00 8.07
CA VAL A 24 1.32 2.95 9.37
C VAL A 24 0.58 2.01 10.33
N TYR A 25 -0.74 2.14 10.46
CA TYR A 25 -1.52 1.24 11.30
C TYR A 25 -1.54 -0.19 10.75
N LEU A 26 -1.55 -0.38 9.43
CA LEU A 26 -1.45 -1.71 8.83
C LEU A 26 -0.14 -2.39 9.24
N LYS A 27 0.99 -1.70 9.13
CA LYS A 27 2.31 -2.23 9.52
C LYS A 27 2.39 -2.47 11.03
N PHE A 28 1.99 -1.50 11.83
CA PHE A 28 1.99 -1.59 13.29
C PHE A 28 1.17 -2.78 13.79
N ASN A 29 -0.10 -2.90 13.36
CA ASN A 29 -0.97 -4.00 13.80
C ASN A 29 -0.46 -5.37 13.36
N ASN A 30 0.17 -5.47 12.18
CA ASN A 30 0.83 -6.71 11.76
C ASN A 30 1.97 -7.09 12.73
N THR A 31 2.86 -6.14 13.01
CA THR A 31 3.98 -6.36 13.92
C THR A 31 3.54 -6.73 15.33
N GLU A 32 2.55 -6.03 15.89
CA GLU A 32 2.01 -6.33 17.21
C GLU A 32 1.35 -7.71 17.26
N PHE A 33 0.60 -8.09 16.22
CA PHE A 33 -0.01 -9.42 16.17
C PHE A 33 1.03 -10.54 16.09
N LEU A 34 2.11 -10.36 15.33
CA LEU A 34 3.20 -11.34 15.26
C LEU A 34 3.93 -11.47 16.61
N GLN A 35 4.15 -10.36 17.31
CA GLN A 35 4.70 -10.38 18.67
C GLN A 35 3.77 -11.10 19.64
N LEU A 36 2.47 -10.83 19.57
CA LEU A 36 1.46 -11.48 20.38
C LEU A 36 1.43 -13.00 20.10
N ALA A 37 1.42 -13.41 18.83
CA ALA A 37 1.45 -14.81 18.42
C ALA A 37 2.65 -15.57 19.01
N LYS A 38 3.82 -14.93 19.03
CA LYS A 38 5.03 -15.49 19.66
C LYS A 38 4.84 -15.70 21.17
N GLN A 39 4.33 -14.69 21.88
CA GLN A 39 4.07 -14.79 23.32
C GLN A 39 3.04 -15.87 23.67
N PHE A 40 2.02 -16.07 22.83
CA PHE A 40 1.02 -17.14 22.99
C PHE A 40 1.64 -18.53 22.88
N ASN A 41 2.50 -18.74 21.89
CA ASN A 41 3.21 -20.01 21.71
C ASN A 41 4.13 -20.33 22.89
N ASP A 42 4.74 -19.30 23.49
CA ASP A 42 5.69 -19.46 24.59
C ASP A 42 5.01 -19.65 25.96
N ASN A 43 3.79 -19.12 26.16
CA ASN A 43 3.17 -19.02 27.51
C ASN A 43 1.82 -19.74 27.68
N ALA A 44 1.36 -20.51 26.69
CA ALA A 44 0.11 -21.28 26.76
C ALA A 44 -1.10 -20.47 27.27
N LEU A 45 -1.24 -19.24 26.76
CA LEU A 45 -2.35 -18.35 27.08
C LEU A 45 -3.72 -18.98 26.73
N GLU A 46 -4.77 -18.52 27.40
CA GLU A 46 -6.15 -19.03 27.28
C GLU A 46 -6.63 -19.12 25.81
N PRO A 47 -7.07 -20.31 25.33
CA PRO A 47 -7.46 -20.52 23.94
C PRO A 47 -8.52 -19.55 23.42
N PHE A 48 -9.46 -19.14 24.28
CA PHE A 48 -10.52 -18.19 23.91
C PHE A 48 -9.95 -16.81 23.55
N LEU A 49 -8.99 -16.31 24.33
CA LEU A 49 -8.34 -15.01 24.06
C LEU A 49 -7.55 -15.05 22.76
N TRP A 50 -6.91 -16.18 22.46
CA TRP A 50 -6.19 -16.36 21.20
C TRP A 50 -7.13 -16.34 19.99
N ASP A 51 -8.25 -17.05 20.08
CA ASP A 51 -9.26 -17.06 19.02
C ASP A 51 -9.89 -15.68 18.81
N PHE A 52 -10.16 -14.96 19.90
CA PHE A 52 -10.63 -13.57 19.83
C PHE A 52 -9.60 -12.67 19.13
N ALA A 53 -8.33 -12.74 19.51
CA ALA A 53 -7.26 -11.94 18.90
C ALA A 53 -7.11 -12.23 17.40
N LYS A 54 -7.07 -13.50 17.00
CA LYS A 54 -7.00 -13.91 15.59
C LYS A 54 -8.15 -13.36 14.77
N ARG A 55 -9.39 -13.45 15.26
CA ARG A 55 -10.59 -12.99 14.53
C ARG A 55 -10.55 -11.48 14.30
N ASN A 56 -10.24 -10.71 15.35
CA ASN A 56 -10.15 -9.25 15.24
C ASN A 56 -9.01 -8.83 14.31
N TYR A 57 -7.84 -9.48 14.43
CA TYR A 57 -6.71 -9.25 13.54
C TYR A 57 -7.08 -9.47 12.07
N VAL A 58 -7.62 -10.66 11.74
CA VAL A 58 -7.99 -10.99 10.35
C VAL A 58 -9.03 -10.01 9.80
N SER A 59 -10.07 -9.69 10.57
CA SER A 59 -11.12 -8.77 10.11
C SER A 59 -10.57 -7.36 9.87
N TYR A 60 -9.82 -6.81 10.84
CA TYR A 60 -9.21 -5.50 10.73
C TYR A 60 -8.24 -5.41 9.54
N MET A 61 -7.29 -6.35 9.45
CA MET A 61 -6.28 -6.35 8.40
C MET A 61 -6.90 -6.51 7.02
N SER A 62 -7.88 -7.41 6.88
CA SER A 62 -8.56 -7.64 5.61
C SER A 62 -9.30 -6.39 5.13
N MET A 63 -9.98 -5.69 6.04
CA MET A 63 -10.66 -4.43 5.73
C MET A 63 -9.71 -3.27 5.43
N SER A 64 -8.59 -3.18 6.13
CA SER A 64 -7.55 -2.17 5.87
C SER A 64 -6.87 -2.38 4.53
N ILE A 65 -6.46 -3.62 4.21
CA ILE A 65 -5.92 -3.98 2.88
C ILE A 65 -6.93 -3.64 1.79
N ARG A 66 -8.21 -3.99 1.97
CA ARG A 66 -9.27 -3.68 1.02
C ARG A 66 -9.46 -2.20 0.76
N ARG A 67 -9.37 -1.36 1.78
CA ARG A 67 -9.49 0.09 1.62
C ARG A 67 -8.27 0.68 0.91
N ILE A 68 -7.06 0.29 1.30
CA ILE A 68 -5.80 0.81 0.73
C ILE A 68 -5.61 0.38 -0.73
N SER A 69 -5.92 -0.88 -1.08
CA SER A 69 -5.76 -1.39 -2.45
C SER A 69 -7.06 -1.40 -3.26
N GLY A 70 -8.13 -0.81 -2.74
CA GLY A 70 -9.44 -0.77 -3.38
C GLY A 70 -9.49 0.10 -4.62
N LYS A 71 -10.38 -0.23 -5.56
CA LYS A 71 -10.60 0.52 -6.82
C LYS A 71 -11.91 1.32 -6.80
N TYR A 72 -12.43 1.64 -5.62
CA TYR A 72 -13.72 2.31 -5.47
C TYR A 72 -13.70 3.68 -6.14
N ARG A 73 -14.76 3.99 -6.91
CA ARG A 73 -14.85 5.20 -7.75
C ARG A 73 -14.60 6.49 -6.98
N ASP A 74 -15.20 6.59 -5.79
CA ASP A 74 -15.22 7.82 -4.98
C ASP A 74 -14.28 7.73 -3.76
N GLY A 75 -13.36 6.76 -3.74
CA GLY A 75 -12.42 6.53 -2.65
C GLY A 75 -11.04 7.09 -2.91
N VAL A 76 -10.35 7.46 -1.82
CA VAL A 76 -8.89 7.66 -1.82
C VAL A 76 -8.25 6.33 -1.45
N SER A 77 -7.36 5.83 -2.30
CA SER A 77 -6.65 4.57 -2.10
C SER A 77 -5.28 4.63 -2.80
N LEU A 78 -4.36 3.75 -2.40
CA LEU A 78 -3.06 3.63 -3.03
C LEU A 78 -3.19 3.26 -4.51
N TYR A 79 -4.16 2.41 -4.86
CA TYR A 79 -4.42 2.05 -6.25
C TYR A 79 -4.88 3.25 -7.09
N LYS A 80 -5.81 4.06 -6.56
CA LYS A 80 -6.33 5.25 -7.25
C LYS A 80 -5.26 6.33 -7.40
N LEU A 81 -4.39 6.48 -6.40
CA LEU A 81 -3.25 7.39 -6.47
C LEU A 81 -2.27 6.95 -7.57
N LEU A 82 -1.91 5.66 -7.62
CA LEU A 82 -1.07 5.10 -8.68
C LEU A 82 -1.69 5.32 -10.07
N GLU A 83 -3.00 5.08 -10.21
CA GLU A 83 -3.72 5.28 -11.47
C GLU A 83 -3.64 6.75 -11.93
N ASP A 84 -3.89 7.71 -11.05
CA ASP A 84 -3.83 9.14 -11.41
C ASP A 84 -2.39 9.61 -11.70
N ILE A 85 -1.38 9.07 -11.00
CA ILE A 85 0.04 9.33 -11.30
C ILE A 85 0.40 8.77 -12.67
N LYS A 86 0.01 7.54 -12.99
CA LYS A 86 0.26 6.91 -14.29
C LYS A 86 -0.33 7.75 -15.42
N ASP A 87 -1.60 8.13 -15.29
CA ASP A 87 -2.31 8.90 -16.31
C ASP A 87 -1.75 10.33 -16.49
N ASN A 88 -0.84 10.77 -15.60
CA ASN A 88 -0.19 12.08 -15.65
C ASN A 88 1.34 11.97 -15.49
N ALA A 89 1.95 10.84 -15.88
CA ALA A 89 3.36 10.57 -15.62
C ALA A 89 4.30 11.63 -16.22
N GLU A 90 3.93 12.21 -17.37
CA GLU A 90 4.65 13.31 -18.03
C GLU A 90 4.76 14.59 -17.20
N SER A 91 3.93 14.76 -16.16
CA SER A 91 3.99 15.91 -15.27
C SER A 91 5.11 15.84 -14.23
N ILE A 92 5.65 14.65 -13.99
CA ILE A 92 6.77 14.39 -13.07
C ILE A 92 8.04 14.25 -13.91
N THR A 93 8.91 15.25 -13.84
CA THR A 93 10.18 15.25 -14.58
C THR A 93 11.34 14.81 -13.71
N SER A 94 12.34 14.17 -14.33
CA SER A 94 13.59 13.82 -13.64
C SER A 94 14.30 15.08 -13.11
N SER A 95 14.23 16.19 -13.85
CA SER A 95 14.78 17.47 -13.40
C SER A 95 14.12 18.03 -12.14
N TRP A 96 12.80 17.90 -12.01
CA TRP A 96 12.08 18.31 -10.80
C TRP A 96 12.47 17.43 -9.62
N PHE A 97 12.50 16.11 -9.83
CA PHE A 97 12.88 15.15 -8.81
C PHE A 97 14.29 15.38 -8.25
N LEU A 98 15.22 15.82 -9.11
CA LEU A 98 16.61 16.11 -8.73
C LEU A 98 16.80 17.46 -8.02
N GLN A 99 15.80 18.35 -7.97
CA GLN A 99 15.96 19.71 -7.40
C GLN A 99 16.27 19.69 -5.89
N GLU A 100 15.61 18.82 -5.13
CA GLU A 100 15.87 18.67 -3.69
C GLU A 100 16.88 17.55 -3.39
N TRP A 101 17.45 16.91 -4.42
CA TRP A 101 18.37 15.80 -4.26
C TRP A 101 19.80 16.29 -3.98
N SER A 102 20.12 16.54 -2.70
CA SER A 102 21.44 17.02 -2.29
C SER A 102 22.44 15.92 -1.89
N GLY A 103 22.14 14.63 -2.13
CA GLY A 103 22.79 13.54 -1.36
C GLY A 103 23.27 12.27 -2.06
N GLY A 104 22.97 12.03 -3.34
CA GLY A 104 23.54 10.92 -4.13
C GLY A 104 23.25 9.48 -3.64
N LYS A 105 22.43 9.27 -2.60
CA LYS A 105 22.22 7.95 -1.97
C LYS A 105 21.11 7.10 -2.60
N GLU A 106 20.30 7.66 -3.50
CA GLU A 106 19.14 6.96 -4.08
C GLU A 106 19.18 6.86 -5.62
N GLU A 107 20.37 6.75 -6.21
CA GLU A 107 20.54 6.54 -7.66
C GLU A 107 19.70 5.34 -8.16
N SER A 108 19.55 4.30 -7.34
CA SER A 108 18.71 3.14 -7.66
C SER A 108 17.23 3.50 -7.85
N LEU A 109 16.65 4.36 -7.00
CA LEU A 109 15.26 4.79 -7.13
C LEU A 109 15.09 5.75 -8.30
N PHE A 110 16.06 6.64 -8.53
CA PHE A 110 16.08 7.46 -9.74
C PHE A 110 16.07 6.60 -11.00
N LEU A 111 16.96 5.61 -11.09
CA LEU A 111 17.05 4.70 -12.22
C LEU A 111 15.79 3.83 -12.37
N GLU A 112 15.18 3.44 -11.26
CA GLU A 112 13.89 2.74 -11.26
C GLU A 112 12.81 3.61 -11.90
N PHE A 113 12.55 4.81 -11.37
CA PHE A 113 11.46 5.68 -11.80
C PHE A 113 11.68 6.31 -13.19
N PHE A 114 12.90 6.75 -13.48
CA PHE A 114 13.23 7.54 -14.67
C PHE A 114 14.17 6.79 -15.60
N GLY A 115 15.11 6.01 -15.08
CA GLY A 115 16.22 5.45 -15.88
C GLY A 115 16.96 6.54 -16.64
N THR A 116 16.90 6.50 -17.98
CA THR A 116 17.48 7.53 -18.86
C THR A 116 16.47 8.57 -19.34
N ASP A 117 15.20 8.45 -18.93
CA ASP A 117 14.09 9.24 -19.45
C ASP A 117 13.97 10.59 -18.73
N LYS A 118 13.34 11.55 -19.41
CA LYS A 118 13.07 12.89 -18.86
C LYS A 118 11.85 12.94 -17.94
N PHE A 119 10.98 11.94 -18.06
CA PHE A 119 9.68 11.86 -17.38
C PHE A 119 9.57 10.53 -16.65
N LEU A 120 8.67 10.46 -15.67
CA LEU A 120 8.35 9.23 -14.96
C LEU A 120 7.92 8.14 -15.95
N LYS A 121 8.48 6.93 -15.79
CA LYS A 121 8.10 5.77 -16.60
C LYS A 121 6.75 5.23 -16.15
N GLU A 122 5.76 5.29 -17.02
CA GLU A 122 4.43 4.67 -16.78
C GLU A 122 4.53 3.17 -16.47
N SER A 123 5.49 2.46 -17.08
CA SER A 123 5.70 1.04 -16.85
C SER A 123 6.04 0.70 -15.39
N VAL A 124 6.72 1.60 -14.68
CA VAL A 124 7.05 1.42 -13.25
C VAL A 124 5.78 1.49 -12.41
N ILE A 125 4.91 2.45 -12.69
CA ILE A 125 3.63 2.61 -12.00
C ILE A 125 2.68 1.46 -12.32
N ASN A 126 2.63 1.02 -13.58
CA ASN A 126 1.88 -0.17 -13.99
C ASN A 126 2.35 -1.42 -13.22
N ASN A 127 3.66 -1.64 -13.12
CA ASN A 127 4.20 -2.76 -12.36
C ASN A 127 3.79 -2.70 -10.87
N HIS A 128 3.84 -1.53 -10.24
CA HIS A 128 3.33 -1.37 -8.88
C HIS A 128 1.84 -1.69 -8.76
N MET A 129 1.01 -1.24 -9.70
CA MET A 129 -0.42 -1.54 -9.74
C MET A 129 -0.69 -3.05 -9.90
N GLU A 130 0.05 -3.72 -10.78
CA GLU A 130 -0.07 -5.18 -11.01
C GLU A 130 0.34 -5.98 -9.77
N VAL A 131 1.47 -5.63 -9.16
CA VAL A 131 1.97 -6.29 -7.94
C VAL A 131 0.99 -6.07 -6.78
N LEU A 132 0.47 -4.85 -6.61
CA LEU A 132 -0.54 -4.52 -5.60
C LEU A 132 -1.83 -5.32 -5.83
N ASP A 133 -2.33 -5.35 -7.06
CA ASP A 133 -3.58 -6.02 -7.40
C ASP A 133 -3.48 -7.52 -7.19
N LYS A 134 -2.43 -8.14 -7.72
CA LYS A 134 -2.16 -9.59 -7.60
C LYS A 134 -2.00 -10.00 -6.15
N THR A 135 -1.21 -9.26 -5.38
CA THR A 135 -0.90 -9.61 -3.99
C THR A 135 -2.13 -9.47 -3.08
N THR A 136 -2.90 -8.40 -3.25
CA THR A 136 -4.03 -8.10 -2.37
C THR A 136 -5.34 -8.74 -2.78
N LYS A 137 -5.43 -9.33 -3.98
CA LYS A 137 -6.67 -9.91 -4.53
C LYS A 137 -7.34 -10.90 -3.57
N LEU A 138 -6.60 -11.90 -3.09
CA LEU A 138 -7.18 -12.94 -2.24
C LEU A 138 -7.75 -12.39 -0.92
N VAL A 139 -7.02 -11.46 -0.30
CA VAL A 139 -7.43 -10.83 0.96
C VAL A 139 -8.62 -9.88 0.74
N ARG A 140 -8.62 -9.11 -0.35
CA ARG A 140 -9.75 -8.27 -0.77
C ARG A 140 -11.01 -9.08 -1.03
N ASP A 141 -10.91 -10.15 -1.83
CA ASP A 141 -12.05 -10.97 -2.18
C ASP A 141 -12.68 -11.61 -0.93
N ARG A 142 -11.86 -12.01 0.06
CA ARG A 142 -12.37 -12.43 1.38
C ARG A 142 -13.06 -11.29 2.11
N ALA A 143 -12.42 -10.13 2.21
CA ALA A 143 -13.00 -8.98 2.91
C ALA A 143 -14.35 -8.58 2.29
N ASP A 144 -14.45 -8.56 0.97
CA ASP A 144 -15.70 -8.29 0.26
C ASP A 144 -16.79 -9.33 0.58
N GLN A 145 -16.48 -10.62 0.52
CA GLN A 145 -17.48 -11.70 0.63
C GLN A 145 -17.92 -12.04 2.05
N PHE A 146 -17.08 -11.77 3.05
CA PHE A 146 -17.29 -12.23 4.43
C PHE A 146 -17.38 -11.10 5.47
N GLU A 147 -16.75 -9.94 5.21
CA GLU A 147 -16.70 -8.84 6.19
C GLU A 147 -17.61 -7.68 5.75
N ALA A 148 -17.51 -7.25 4.48
CA ALA A 148 -18.34 -6.19 3.92
C ALA A 148 -19.75 -6.69 3.55
N HIS A 149 -19.83 -7.93 3.10
CA HIS A 149 -21.07 -8.63 2.78
C HIS A 149 -21.10 -10.00 3.46
N ILE A 150 -22.30 -10.53 3.71
CA ILE A 150 -22.49 -11.93 4.11
C ILE A 150 -22.98 -12.66 2.86
N ASP A 151 -22.05 -13.00 1.97
CA ASP A 151 -22.40 -13.68 0.73
C ASP A 151 -22.86 -15.11 1.03
N MET A 152 -24.08 -15.45 0.62
CA MET A 152 -24.64 -16.80 0.83
C MET A 152 -23.89 -17.88 0.02
N LYS A 153 -23.11 -17.49 -0.99
CA LYS A 153 -22.33 -18.38 -1.87
C LYS A 153 -20.96 -17.74 -2.15
N PRO A 154 -19.98 -17.88 -1.23
CA PRO A 154 -18.66 -17.31 -1.42
C PRO A 154 -18.00 -17.91 -2.66
N LYS A 155 -17.30 -17.06 -3.43
CA LYS A 155 -16.67 -17.42 -4.71
C LYS A 155 -15.17 -17.69 -4.57
N ILE A 156 -14.57 -17.41 -3.41
CA ILE A 156 -13.16 -17.74 -3.18
C ILE A 156 -12.99 -19.24 -2.97
N GLU A 157 -12.04 -19.84 -3.69
CA GLU A 157 -11.72 -21.27 -3.59
C GLU A 157 -10.91 -21.61 -2.33
N SER A 158 -10.18 -20.63 -1.79
CA SER A 158 -9.38 -20.76 -0.58
C SER A 158 -9.43 -19.49 0.26
N LEU A 159 -9.32 -19.64 1.58
CA LEU A 159 -9.20 -18.51 2.50
C LEU A 159 -7.75 -18.04 2.56
N PRO A 160 -7.49 -16.72 2.68
CA PRO A 160 -6.13 -16.23 2.88
C PRO A 160 -5.56 -16.75 4.21
N THR A 161 -4.28 -17.08 4.16
CA THR A 161 -3.43 -17.41 5.32
C THR A 161 -2.85 -16.14 5.95
N PHE A 162 -2.28 -16.25 7.16
CA PHE A 162 -1.54 -15.13 7.76
C PHE A 162 -0.39 -14.65 6.87
N ASN A 163 0.36 -15.57 6.25
CA ASN A 163 1.41 -15.21 5.27
C ASN A 163 0.87 -14.41 4.08
N ASN A 164 -0.39 -14.64 3.66
CA ASN A 164 -0.99 -13.83 2.61
C ASN A 164 -1.23 -12.39 3.08
N VAL A 165 -1.66 -12.21 4.34
CA VAL A 165 -1.81 -10.88 4.96
C VAL A 165 -0.45 -10.22 5.07
N ASP A 166 0.56 -10.89 5.63
CA ASP A 166 1.90 -10.35 5.81
C ASP A 166 2.50 -9.86 4.49
N ASN A 167 2.38 -10.68 3.43
CA ASN A 167 2.84 -10.29 2.10
C ASN A 167 2.09 -9.06 1.54
N CYS A 168 0.79 -8.91 1.82
CA CYS A 168 0.07 -7.70 1.47
C CYS A 168 0.61 -6.47 2.20
N VAL A 169 0.89 -6.60 3.50
CA VAL A 169 1.44 -5.50 4.31
C VAL A 169 2.77 -5.04 3.74
N GLU A 170 3.68 -5.95 3.40
CA GLU A 170 4.98 -5.57 2.86
C GLU A 170 4.89 -4.95 1.47
N VAL A 171 4.10 -5.52 0.57
CA VAL A 171 3.90 -4.93 -0.76
C VAL A 171 3.30 -3.53 -0.67
N ILE A 172 2.27 -3.33 0.18
CA ILE A 172 1.64 -2.01 0.38
C ILE A 172 2.65 -1.02 0.94
N THR A 173 3.41 -1.42 1.97
CA THR A 173 4.39 -0.56 2.64
C THR A 173 5.50 -0.14 1.68
N GLU A 174 6.05 -1.07 0.90
CA GLU A 174 7.12 -0.77 -0.04
C GLU A 174 6.68 0.12 -1.20
N ILE A 175 5.49 -0.12 -1.76
CA ILE A 175 4.92 0.77 -2.79
C ILE A 175 4.69 2.17 -2.22
N TYR A 176 4.13 2.26 -1.01
CA TYR A 176 3.87 3.53 -0.35
C TYR A 176 5.17 4.31 -0.10
N LYS A 177 6.21 3.67 0.45
CA LYS A 177 7.55 4.29 0.64
C LYS A 177 8.13 4.83 -0.65
N LYS A 178 8.04 4.05 -1.74
CA LYS A 178 8.50 4.47 -3.06
C LYS A 178 7.74 5.69 -3.58
N LEU A 179 6.42 5.72 -3.44
CA LEU A 179 5.62 6.89 -3.83
C LEU A 179 5.89 8.10 -2.94
N TYR A 180 6.05 7.90 -1.64
CA TYR A 180 6.43 8.97 -0.73
C TYR A 180 7.76 9.58 -1.14
N TYR A 181 8.75 8.75 -1.46
CA TYR A 181 10.03 9.22 -1.96
C TYR A 181 9.90 9.97 -3.30
N LEU A 182 9.10 9.45 -4.23
CA LEU A 182 8.83 10.08 -5.52
C LEU A 182 8.22 11.48 -5.38
N LEU A 183 7.25 11.65 -4.47
CA LEU A 183 6.43 12.85 -4.37
C LEU A 183 6.99 13.89 -3.37
N ASN A 184 7.55 13.44 -2.25
CA ASN A 184 8.13 14.31 -1.21
C ASN A 184 9.63 14.53 -1.37
N GLN A 185 10.28 13.81 -2.29
CA GLN A 185 11.74 13.89 -2.51
C GLN A 185 12.55 13.63 -1.21
N SER A 186 11.96 12.89 -0.27
CA SER A 186 12.51 12.55 1.03
C SER A 186 12.12 11.13 1.42
N SER A 187 12.96 10.47 2.22
CA SER A 187 12.70 9.09 2.65
C SER A 187 11.80 9.05 3.88
N LEU A 188 10.97 8.00 3.94
CA LEU A 188 10.11 7.74 5.07
C LEU A 188 10.56 6.46 5.79
N SER A 189 10.67 6.55 7.12
CA SER A 189 11.02 5.42 7.98
C SER A 189 9.75 4.85 8.60
N ILE A 190 9.15 3.86 7.94
CA ILE A 190 8.03 3.04 8.47
C ILE A 190 8.45 1.57 8.55
#